data_AF-A0A2U3LGV2-F1
#
_entry.id   AF-A0A2U3LGV2-F1
#
_cell.length_a   1.000
_cell.length_b   1.000
_cell.length_c   1.000
_cell.angle_alpha   90.00
_cell.angle_beta   90.00
_cell.angle_gamma   90.00
#
_symmetry.space_group_name_H-M   'P 1'
#
loop_
_entity.id
_entity.type
_entity.pdbx_description
1 polymer ?
#
loop_
_entity_poly.entity_id
_entity_poly.type
_entity_poly.pdbx_seq_one_letter_code
_entity_poly.pdbx_strand_id
1 'polypeptide(L)'
;MINKTCKTCKYDNAQIVCNQCIPRLKCWMPIEVPKENKFSEILNPIADLIERKNTDYGNSYDQLRDKYGPVGFYIRISDKLNRIEQLDNNPAQVKDEAIEDTIRDIIGYATLELNYRKEKAYDKTTEKM
;
A
#
# COMPACT_ATOMS: atom_id res chain seq x y z
N MET A 1 15.10 -17.73 -17.05
CA MET A 1 16.51 -17.57 -16.66
C MET A 1 16.54 -16.75 -15.38
N ILE A 2 17.01 -17.29 -14.26
CA ILE A 2 16.98 -16.61 -12.96
C ILE A 2 18.33 -15.91 -12.76
N ASN A 3 18.37 -14.58 -12.80
CA ASN A 3 19.54 -13.80 -12.42
C ASN A 3 19.50 -13.51 -10.91
N LYS A 4 20.48 -14.03 -10.14
CA LYS A 4 20.65 -13.80 -8.70
C LYS A 4 21.96 -13.06 -8.39
N THR A 5 21.92 -11.88 -7.80
CA THR A 5 23.13 -11.19 -7.28
C THR A 5 23.20 -11.25 -5.75
N CYS A 6 24.42 -11.41 -5.21
CA CYS A 6 24.72 -11.64 -3.79
C CYS A 6 25.12 -10.34 -3.05
N LYS A 7 24.65 -10.14 -1.81
CA LYS A 7 24.81 -8.89 -1.03
C LYS A 7 26.18 -8.62 -0.39
N THR A 8 27.18 -9.48 -0.55
CA THR A 8 28.53 -9.18 -0.03
C THR A 8 29.45 -8.51 -1.06
N CYS A 9 29.26 -8.75 -2.37
CA CYS A 9 30.30 -8.45 -3.37
C CYS A 9 29.92 -7.51 -4.52
N LYS A 10 28.71 -6.91 -4.55
CA LYS A 10 28.28 -5.95 -5.61
C LYS A 10 28.78 -6.30 -7.04
N TYR A 11 28.47 -7.50 -7.55
CA TYR A 11 28.62 -7.78 -8.99
C TYR A 11 27.29 -8.23 -9.58
N ASP A 12 26.90 -7.53 -10.65
CA ASP A 12 25.69 -7.76 -11.42
C ASP A 12 25.94 -8.85 -12.48
N ASN A 13 25.02 -9.83 -12.52
CA ASN A 13 24.92 -11.00 -13.41
C ASN A 13 25.54 -12.31 -12.89
N ALA A 14 24.64 -13.27 -12.62
CA ALA A 14 24.76 -14.35 -11.64
C ALA A 14 25.51 -15.61 -12.10
N GLN A 15 26.70 -15.49 -12.68
CA GLN A 15 27.54 -16.63 -13.07
C GLN A 15 28.89 -16.75 -12.36
N ILE A 16 29.15 -15.97 -11.29
CA ILE A 16 30.42 -16.03 -10.56
C ILE A 16 30.16 -16.28 -9.08
N VAL A 17 30.57 -17.46 -8.61
CA VAL A 17 30.48 -17.89 -7.21
C VAL A 17 31.57 -17.19 -6.40
N CYS A 18 31.17 -16.40 -5.40
CA CYS A 18 32.07 -15.75 -4.45
C CYS A 18 32.55 -16.77 -3.41
N ASN A 19 33.84 -17.12 -3.43
CA ASN A 19 34.48 -18.05 -2.48
C ASN A 19 34.86 -17.42 -1.12
N GLN A 20 34.36 -16.21 -0.80
CA GLN A 20 34.89 -15.40 0.31
C GLN A 20 34.04 -15.40 1.59
N CYS A 21 32.91 -16.12 1.64
CA CYS A 21 32.08 -16.17 2.86
C CYS A 21 31.51 -17.59 3.11
N ILE A 22 32.20 -18.37 3.93
CA ILE A 22 31.73 -19.63 4.55
C ILE A 22 31.43 -19.31 6.04
N PRO A 23 30.61 -20.04 6.84
CA PRO A 23 29.33 -20.72 6.67
C PRO A 23 28.30 -20.33 7.78
N ARG A 24 27.04 -20.07 7.45
CA ARG A 24 25.85 -20.58 8.19
C ARG A 24 24.58 -19.94 7.64
N LEU A 25 23.64 -20.83 7.33
CA LEU A 25 22.21 -20.62 7.16
C LEU A 25 21.75 -20.03 5.81
N LYS A 26 21.34 -20.98 4.95
CA LYS A 26 20.30 -20.89 3.92
C LYS A 26 20.57 -19.93 2.76
N CYS A 27 21.57 -20.28 1.96
CA CYS A 27 21.59 -19.88 0.56
C CYS A 27 20.48 -20.62 -0.18
N TRP A 28 19.66 -19.88 -0.94
CA TRP A 28 18.51 -20.37 -1.71
C TRP A 28 17.26 -20.74 -0.88
N MET A 29 16.56 -19.73 -0.35
CA MET A 29 15.10 -19.85 -0.25
C MET A 29 14.51 -19.55 -1.64
N PRO A 30 13.72 -20.46 -2.24
CA PRO A 30 12.85 -20.08 -3.34
C PRO A 30 11.90 -19.01 -2.80
N ILE A 31 11.94 -17.82 -3.40
CA ILE A 31 10.87 -16.85 -3.21
C ILE A 31 9.71 -17.45 -3.98
N GLU A 32 8.77 -18.07 -3.29
CA GLU A 32 7.48 -18.41 -3.89
C GLU A 32 6.85 -17.10 -4.31
N VAL A 33 6.83 -16.84 -5.62
CA VAL A 33 6.10 -15.70 -6.16
C VAL A 33 4.63 -16.01 -5.89
N PRO A 34 3.92 -15.23 -5.06
CA PRO A 34 2.55 -15.55 -4.73
C PRO A 34 1.76 -15.59 -6.03
N LYS A 35 0.98 -16.66 -6.21
CA LYS A 35 0.11 -16.83 -7.37
C LYS A 35 -0.81 -15.61 -7.42
N GLU A 36 -0.60 -14.73 -8.40
CA GLU A 36 -1.38 -13.51 -8.53
C GLU A 36 -2.86 -13.89 -8.55
N ASN A 37 -3.60 -13.35 -7.58
CA ASN A 37 -5.04 -13.49 -7.57
C ASN A 37 -5.62 -12.29 -8.33
N LYS A 38 -6.83 -12.43 -8.86
CA LYS A 38 -7.51 -11.38 -9.63
C LYS A 38 -7.65 -10.02 -8.91
N PHE A 39 -7.48 -10.00 -7.58
CA PHE A 39 -7.56 -8.77 -6.79
C PHE A 39 -6.24 -8.01 -6.78
N SER A 40 -5.10 -8.68 -6.99
CA SER A 40 -3.78 -8.04 -7.06
C SER A 40 -3.73 -6.98 -8.17
N GLU A 41 -4.34 -7.24 -9.32
CA GLU A 41 -4.43 -6.28 -10.42
C GLU A 41 -5.17 -4.99 -10.04
N ILE A 42 -6.12 -5.06 -9.10
CA ILE A 42 -6.89 -3.91 -8.62
C ILE A 42 -6.17 -3.20 -7.48
N LEU A 43 -5.60 -3.97 -6.54
CA LEU A 43 -5.05 -3.44 -5.30
C LEU A 43 -3.63 -2.91 -5.45
N ASN A 44 -2.79 -3.50 -6.30
CA ASN A 44 -1.41 -3.04 -6.49
C ASN A 44 -1.34 -1.59 -7.00
N PRO A 45 -2.11 -1.19 -8.05
CA PRO A 45 -2.10 0.21 -8.48
C PRO A 45 -2.58 1.19 -7.41
N ILE A 46 -3.54 0.76 -6.57
CA ILE A 46 -4.03 1.58 -5.45
C ILE A 46 -2.94 1.73 -4.39
N ALA A 47 -2.24 0.65 -4.03
CA ALA A 47 -1.13 0.68 -3.09
C ALA A 47 -0.02 1.64 -3.57
N ASP A 48 0.39 1.51 -4.84
CA ASP A 48 1.39 2.39 -5.45
C ASP A 48 0.93 3.86 -5.43
N LEU A 49 -0.35 4.11 -5.71
CA LEU A 49 -0.92 5.46 -5.67
C LEU A 49 -0.92 6.05 -4.27
N ILE A 50 -1.24 5.25 -3.24
CA ILE A 50 -1.17 5.70 -1.85
C ILE A 50 0.27 6.00 -1.47
N GLU A 51 1.24 5.14 -1.81
CA GLU A 51 2.65 5.33 -1.49
C GLU A 51 3.22 6.60 -2.15
N ARG A 52 2.92 6.82 -3.43
CA ARG A 52 3.28 8.07 -4.12
C ARG A 52 2.67 9.29 -3.44
N LYS A 53 1.37 9.25 -3.15
CA LYS A 53 0.69 10.36 -2.45
C LYS A 53 1.25 10.60 -1.05
N ASN A 54 1.61 9.55 -0.32
CA ASN A 54 2.18 9.70 1.02
C ASN A 54 3.58 10.29 0.96
N THR A 55 4.34 10.01 -0.10
CA THR A 55 5.64 10.64 -0.37
C THR A 55 5.48 12.12 -0.72
N ASP A 56 4.49 12.45 -1.56
CA ASP A 56 4.27 13.82 -2.07
C ASP A 56 3.60 14.76 -1.04
N TYR A 57 2.67 14.25 -0.24
CA TYR A 57 1.83 15.03 0.69
C TYR A 57 2.16 14.78 2.17
N GLY A 58 3.12 13.89 2.47
CA GLY A 58 3.47 13.46 3.81
C GLY A 58 2.31 12.80 4.57
N ASN A 59 2.43 12.72 5.90
CA ASN A 59 1.44 12.18 6.85
C ASN A 59 0.16 13.04 6.99
N SER A 60 -0.35 13.61 5.89
CA SER A 60 -1.55 14.46 5.87
C SER A 60 -2.79 13.77 6.41
N TYR A 61 -2.92 12.46 6.15
CA TYR A 61 -4.00 11.65 6.70
C TYR A 61 -3.88 11.49 8.22
N ASP A 62 -2.69 11.16 8.71
CA ASP A 62 -2.45 10.98 10.15
C ASP A 62 -2.67 12.29 10.90
N GLN A 63 -2.25 13.43 10.34
CA GLN A 63 -2.54 14.75 10.89
C GLN A 63 -4.04 15.00 10.99
N LEU A 64 -4.81 14.63 9.96
CA LEU A 64 -6.27 14.71 10.00
C LEU A 64 -6.86 13.81 11.09
N ARG A 65 -6.32 12.59 11.27
CA ARG A 65 -6.78 11.65 12.30
C ARG A 65 -6.39 12.05 13.71
N ASP A 66 -5.22 12.62 13.90
CA ASP A 66 -4.76 13.14 15.19
C ASP A 66 -5.55 14.39 15.58
N LYS A 67 -5.87 15.26 14.62
CA LYS A 67 -6.60 16.50 14.87
C LYS A 67 -8.10 16.29 15.12
N TYR A 68 -8.75 15.47 14.29
CA TYR A 68 -10.23 15.34 14.29
C TYR A 68 -10.71 13.98 14.80
N GLY A 69 -9.80 13.07 15.16
CA GLY A 69 -10.17 11.72 15.57
C GLY A 69 -10.87 10.92 14.47
N PRO A 70 -11.61 9.86 14.83
CA PRO A 70 -12.27 8.98 13.87
C PRO A 70 -13.29 9.69 12.97
N VAL A 71 -13.84 10.82 13.43
CA VAL A 71 -14.80 11.62 12.67
C VAL A 71 -14.22 12.12 11.36
N GLY A 72 -12.93 12.48 11.34
CA GLY A 72 -12.25 12.88 10.11
C GLY A 72 -12.27 11.79 9.03
N PHE A 73 -12.13 10.53 9.43
CA PHE A 73 -12.25 9.39 8.51
C PHE A 73 -13.69 9.22 8.01
N TYR A 74 -14.68 9.26 8.90
CA TYR A 74 -16.09 9.09 8.52
C TYR A 74 -16.55 10.13 7.50
N ILE A 75 -16.16 11.40 7.68
CA ILE A 75 -16.48 12.47 6.75
C ILE A 75 -15.85 12.19 5.37
N ARG A 76 -14.57 11.78 5.32
CA ARG A 76 -13.88 11.50 4.05
C ARG A 76 -14.52 10.36 3.27
N ILE A 77 -14.98 9.32 3.95
CA ILE A 77 -15.72 8.22 3.33
C ILE A 77 -17.10 8.69 2.88
N SER A 78 -17.82 9.43 3.72
CA SER A 78 -19.14 9.96 3.38
C SER A 78 -19.11 10.85 2.15
N ASP A 79 -18.11 11.73 2.00
CA ASP A 79 -17.95 12.56 0.80
C ASP A 79 -17.80 11.72 -0.48
N LYS A 80 -17.09 10.58 -0.40
CA LYS A 80 -16.90 9.69 -1.56
C LYS A 80 -18.16 8.91 -1.89
N LEU A 81 -18.90 8.46 -0.86
CA LEU A 81 -20.20 7.82 -1.05
C LEU A 81 -21.20 8.77 -1.70
N ASN A 82 -21.30 10.01 -1.19
CA ASN A 82 -22.16 11.04 -1.77
C ASN A 82 -21.80 11.32 -3.25
N ARG A 83 -20.51 11.27 -3.60
CA ARG A 83 -20.07 11.41 -5.00
C ARG A 83 -20.55 10.25 -5.87
N ILE A 84 -20.50 9.01 -5.39
CA ILE A 84 -21.03 7.84 -6.12
C ILE A 84 -22.52 8.03 -6.37
N GLU A 85 -23.29 8.38 -5.33
CA GLU A 85 -24.73 8.63 -5.46
C GLU A 85 -25.05 9.72 -6.50
N GLN A 86 -24.25 10.79 -6.54
CA GLN A 86 -24.40 11.85 -7.53
C GLN A 86 -24.09 11.39 -8.96
N LEU A 87 -23.08 10.53 -9.15
CA LEU A 87 -22.70 9.98 -10.46
C LEU A 87 -23.75 9.00 -10.98
N ASP A 88 -24.29 8.15 -10.11
CA ASP A 88 -25.36 7.21 -10.45
C ASP A 88 -26.59 7.96 -10.99
N ASN A 89 -26.97 9.07 -10.33
CA ASN A 89 -28.16 9.83 -10.68
C ASN A 89 -28.02 10.76 -11.91
N ASN A 90 -26.82 10.98 -12.48
CA ASN A 90 -26.60 11.95 -13.56
C ASN A 90 -26.13 11.33 -14.90
N PRO A 91 -27.01 10.94 -15.83
CA PRO A 91 -26.71 10.13 -17.05
C PRO A 91 -25.71 10.70 -18.08
N ALA A 92 -25.22 11.94 -17.93
CA ALA A 92 -24.54 12.67 -19.02
C ALA A 92 -23.00 12.76 -18.95
N GLN A 93 -22.35 12.13 -17.97
CA GLN A 93 -20.88 12.20 -17.81
C GLN A 93 -20.23 10.83 -17.99
N VAL A 94 -18.91 10.79 -18.23
CA VAL A 94 -18.08 9.58 -18.25
C VAL A 94 -18.17 8.90 -16.88
N LYS A 95 -19.21 8.07 -16.67
CA LYS A 95 -19.61 7.57 -15.35
C LYS A 95 -18.69 6.50 -14.83
N ASP A 96 -18.38 5.53 -15.68
CA ASP A 96 -17.80 4.28 -15.21
C ASP A 96 -16.38 4.50 -14.65
N GLU A 97 -15.54 5.23 -15.37
CA GLU A 97 -14.19 5.60 -14.90
C GLU A 97 -14.25 6.47 -13.63
N ALA A 98 -15.18 7.43 -13.57
CA ALA A 98 -15.33 8.31 -12.42
C ALA A 98 -15.84 7.57 -11.16
N ILE A 99 -16.73 6.59 -11.32
CA ILE A 99 -17.23 5.73 -10.25
C ILE A 99 -16.10 4.81 -9.78
N GLU A 100 -15.40 4.13 -10.71
CA GLU A 100 -14.28 3.26 -10.39
C GLU A 100 -13.18 4.00 -9.62
N ASP A 101 -12.80 5.20 -10.07
CA ASP A 101 -11.81 6.03 -9.37
C ASP A 101 -12.30 6.46 -7.98
N THR A 102 -13.58 6.75 -7.83
CA THR A 102 -14.16 7.07 -6.52
C THR A 102 -14.16 5.86 -5.59
N ILE A 103 -14.40 4.65 -6.10
CA ILE A 103 -14.28 3.40 -5.34
C ILE A 103 -12.82 3.15 -4.93
N ARG A 104 -11.86 3.39 -5.84
CA ARG A 104 -10.43 3.30 -5.54
C ARG A 104 -10.02 4.27 -4.43
N ASP A 105 -10.55 5.49 -4.43
CA ASP A 105 -10.34 6.46 -3.35
C ASP A 105 -10.86 5.92 -2.00
N ILE A 106 -12.04 5.29 -1.97
CA ILE A 106 -12.59 4.67 -0.75
C ILE A 106 -11.67 3.58 -0.21
N ILE A 107 -11.20 2.69 -1.09
CA ILE A 107 -10.22 1.64 -0.74
C ILE A 107 -8.93 2.29 -0.19
N GLY A 108 -8.47 3.38 -0.79
CA GLY A 108 -7.31 4.12 -0.33
C GLY A 108 -7.48 4.69 1.07
N TYR A 109 -8.57 5.39 1.35
CA TYR A 109 -8.85 5.93 2.69
C TYR A 109 -9.04 4.84 3.74
N ALA A 110 -9.67 3.71 3.39
CA ALA A 110 -9.79 2.57 4.29
C ALA A 110 -8.43 1.96 4.62
N THR A 111 -7.53 1.88 3.64
CA THR A 111 -6.17 1.36 3.81
C THR A 111 -5.34 2.28 4.72
N LEU A 112 -5.42 3.59 4.52
CA LEU A 112 -4.77 4.60 5.37
C LEU A 112 -5.25 4.49 6.84
N GLU A 113 -6.55 4.35 7.07
CA GLU A 113 -7.10 4.17 8.43
C GLU A 113 -6.57 2.91 9.11
N LEU A 114 -6.48 1.80 8.37
CA LEU A 114 -5.93 0.55 8.90
C LEU A 114 -4.44 0.70 9.22
N ASN A 115 -3.68 1.40 8.39
CA ASN A 115 -2.26 1.66 8.65
C ASN A 115 -2.08 2.49 9.93
N TYR A 116 -2.78 3.63 10.02
CA TYR A 116 -2.76 4.50 11.20
C TYR A 116 -3.07 3.72 12.50
N ARG A 117 -4.08 2.86 12.48
CA ARG A 117 -4.45 2.03 13.64
C ARG A 117 -3.37 1.01 14.01
N LYS A 118 -2.69 0.42 13.03
CA LYS A 118 -1.61 -0.55 13.26
C LYS A 118 -0.40 0.13 13.90
N GLU A 119 -0.01 1.30 13.39
CA GLU A 119 1.11 2.08 13.92
C GLU A 119 0.85 2.51 15.37
N LYS A 120 -0.32 3.08 15.66
CA LYS A 120 -0.68 3.47 17.04
C LYS A 120 -0.85 2.28 18.00
N ALA A 121 -1.18 1.09 17.50
CA ALA A 121 -1.22 -0.12 18.31
C ALA A 121 0.19 -0.60 18.68
N TYR A 122 1.15 -0.45 17.77
CA TYR A 122 2.57 -0.73 18.03
C TYR A 122 3.15 0.22 19.09
N ASP A 123 2.93 1.52 18.97
CA ASP A 123 3.43 2.53 19.92
C ASP A 123 2.98 2.24 21.36
N LYS A 124 1.70 1.92 21.54
CA LYS A 124 1.11 1.55 22.85
C LYS A 124 1.69 0.28 23.47
N THR A 125 2.23 -0.61 22.65
CA THR A 125 2.85 -1.85 23.11
C THR A 125 4.29 -1.60 23.55
N THR A 126 5.01 -0.73 22.83
CA THR A 126 6.40 -0.34 23.11
C THR A 126 6.51 0.52 24.36
N GLU A 127 5.55 1.41 24.64
CA GLU A 127 5.51 2.20 25.88
C GLU A 127 5.27 1.37 27.15
N LYS A 128 4.82 0.11 27.02
CA LYS A 128 4.54 -0.79 28.15
C LYS A 128 5.68 -1.77 28.46
N MET A 129 6.76 -1.76 27.68
CA MET A 129 7.97 -2.56 27.89
C MET A 129 9.05 -1.73 28.58
#